data_AF-A0A534JJR4-F1
#
_entry.id   AF-A0A534JJR4-F1
#
_cell.length_a   1.000
_cell.length_b   1.000
_cell.length_c   1.000
_cell.angle_alpha   90.00
_cell.angle_beta   90.00
_cell.angle_gamma   90.00
#
_symmetry.space_group_name_H-M   'P 1'
#
loop_
_entity.id
_entity.type
_entity.pdbx_description
1 polymer ?
#
loop_
_entity_poly.entity_id
_entity_poly.type
_entity_poly.pdbx_seq_one_letter_code
_entity_poly.pdbx_strand_id
1 'polypeptide(L)'
;MSVARIGVSLEGPLLEEFDRFVREKGYPSRSEALRSLIRQGLAKKRWDSRGKIVGTITIVYRHDVGMVTHRVLHRQHDFLGSIRATAHLHLNEETCLEVLIVDGDAERIAELTDHLRTVKGVLFADVVATRPDLR
;
A
#
# COMPACT_ATOMS: atom_id res chain seq x y z
N MET A 1 -23.25 -16.66 -14.08
CA MET A 1 -21.86 -16.90 -14.55
C MET A 1 -21.35 -18.18 -13.89
N SER A 2 -20.66 -19.04 -14.62
CA SER A 2 -20.07 -20.26 -14.06
C SER A 2 -18.91 -19.92 -13.12
N VAL A 3 -18.80 -20.66 -12.02
CA VAL A 3 -17.68 -20.55 -11.06
C VAL A 3 -16.56 -21.48 -11.52
N ALA A 4 -15.38 -20.94 -11.81
CA ALA A 4 -14.18 -21.75 -12.02
C ALA A 4 -13.58 -22.18 -10.67
N ARG A 5 -13.18 -23.45 -10.55
CA ARG A 5 -12.55 -23.99 -9.34
C ARG A 5 -11.04 -24.10 -9.56
N ILE A 6 -10.28 -23.58 -8.60
CA ILE A 6 -8.82 -23.67 -8.57
C ILE A 6 -8.40 -24.34 -7.26
N GLY A 7 -7.32 -25.13 -7.32
CA GLY A 7 -6.59 -25.59 -6.14
C GLY A 7 -5.47 -24.61 -5.81
N VAL A 8 -5.24 -24.34 -4.53
CA VAL A 8 -4.16 -23.45 -4.06
C VAL A 8 -3.44 -24.13 -2.93
N SER A 9 -2.11 -24.18 -2.99
CA SER A 9 -1.25 -24.66 -1.91
C SER A 9 -0.75 -23.47 -1.11
N LEU A 10 -0.79 -23.59 0.22
CA LEU A 10 -0.32 -22.59 1.18
C LEU A 10 0.50 -23.30 2.26
N GLU A 11 1.50 -22.62 2.81
CA GLU A 11 2.19 -23.10 3.99
C GLU A 11 1.21 -23.22 5.17
N GLY A 12 1.39 -24.23 6.03
CA GLY A 12 0.51 -24.48 7.18
C GLY A 12 0.26 -23.24 8.05
N PRO A 13 1.32 -22.50 8.47
CA PRO A 13 1.15 -21.29 9.28
C PRO A 13 0.32 -20.20 8.58
N LEU A 14 0.49 -20.02 7.26
CA LEU A 14 -0.27 -19.03 6.49
C LEU A 14 -1.75 -19.41 6.38
N LEU A 15 -2.05 -20.70 6.25
CA LEU A 15 -3.43 -21.18 6.25
C LEU A 15 -4.11 -20.93 7.61
N GLU A 16 -3.38 -21.11 8.72
CA GLU A 16 -3.90 -20.82 10.06
C GLU A 16 -4.20 -19.33 10.27
N GLU A 17 -3.31 -18.45 9.81
CA GLU A 17 -3.55 -17.01 9.81
C GLU A 17 -4.76 -16.63 8.93
N PHE A 18 -4.86 -17.23 7.75
CA PHE A 18 -5.99 -16.99 6.86
C PHE A 18 -7.32 -17.46 7.47
N ASP A 19 -7.33 -18.61 8.14
CA ASP A 19 -8.51 -19.09 8.86
C ASP A 19 -8.95 -18.19 10.00
N ARG A 20 -7.97 -17.62 10.73
CA ARG A 20 -8.24 -16.63 11.76
C ARG A 20 -8.88 -15.39 11.16
N PHE A 21 -8.30 -14.87 10.08
CA PHE A 21 -8.83 -13.73 9.33
C PHE A 21 -10.26 -13.98 8.83
N VAL A 22 -10.55 -15.17 8.27
CA VAL A 22 -11.89 -15.56 7.80
C VAL A 22 -12.92 -15.47 8.93
N ARG A 23 -12.58 -16.00 10.11
CA ARG A 23 -13.45 -15.96 11.30
C ARG A 23 -13.65 -14.55 11.85
N GLU A 24 -12.57 -13.80 12.05
CA GLU A 24 -12.61 -12.46 12.63
C GLU A 24 -13.38 -11.46 11.77
N LYS A 25 -13.29 -11.60 10.44
CA LYS A 25 -14.02 -10.76 9.49
C LYS A 25 -15.43 -11.26 9.18
N GLY A 26 -15.86 -12.38 9.76
CA GLY A 26 -17.20 -12.93 9.58
C GLY A 26 -17.50 -13.42 8.16
N TYR A 27 -16.49 -13.85 7.41
CA TYR A 27 -16.72 -14.38 6.06
C TYR A 27 -17.44 -15.73 6.13
N PRO A 28 -18.40 -16.00 5.23
CA PRO A 28 -19.16 -17.25 5.24
C PRO A 28 -18.34 -18.45 4.74
N SER A 29 -17.22 -18.23 4.04
CA SER A 29 -16.29 -19.29 3.66
C SER A 29 -14.90 -18.75 3.32
N ARG A 30 -13.88 -19.62 3.34
CA ARG A 30 -12.54 -19.36 2.79
C ARG A 30 -12.60 -18.85 1.35
N SER A 31 -13.49 -19.41 0.53
CA SER A 31 -13.64 -19.01 -0.88
C SER A 31 -14.17 -17.58 -1.03
N GLU A 32 -15.09 -17.13 -0.17
CA GLU A 32 -15.54 -15.74 -0.18
C GLU A 32 -14.45 -14.78 0.30
N ALA A 33 -13.75 -15.12 1.37
CA ALA A 33 -12.63 -14.33 1.86
C ALA A 33 -11.52 -14.20 0.80
N LEU A 34 -11.12 -15.33 0.19
CA LEU A 34 -10.11 -15.35 -0.86
C LEU A 34 -10.57 -14.55 -2.09
N ARG A 35 -11.84 -14.66 -2.49
CA ARG A 35 -12.37 -13.86 -3.61
C ARG A 35 -12.38 -12.37 -3.29
N SER A 36 -12.73 -11.98 -2.07
CA SER A 36 -12.66 -10.59 -1.60
C SER A 36 -11.23 -10.07 -1.67
N LEU A 37 -10.25 -10.82 -1.15
CA LEU A 37 -8.84 -10.47 -1.21
C LEU A 37 -8.32 -10.36 -2.64
N ILE A 38 -8.68 -11.30 -3.52
CA ILE A 38 -8.32 -11.24 -4.95
C ILE A 38 -8.92 -9.99 -5.58
N ARG A 39 -10.21 -9.67 -5.33
CA ARG A 39 -10.85 -8.46 -5.85
C ARG A 39 -10.17 -7.19 -5.34
N GLN A 40 -9.82 -7.13 -4.05
CA GLN A 40 -9.09 -6.01 -3.46
C GLN A 40 -7.71 -5.84 -4.08
N GLY A 41 -6.95 -6.94 -4.24
CA GLY A 41 -5.65 -6.93 -4.90
C GLY A 41 -5.73 -6.50 -6.36
N LEU A 42 -6.74 -6.97 -7.10
CA LEU A 42 -6.99 -6.55 -8.48
C LEU A 42 -7.54 -5.12 -8.59
N ALA A 43 -8.29 -4.64 -7.60
CA ALA A 43 -8.80 -3.27 -7.54
C ALA A 43 -7.69 -2.26 -7.23
N LYS A 44 -6.74 -2.59 -6.34
CA LYS A 44 -5.49 -1.84 -6.20
C LYS A 44 -4.72 -1.77 -7.52
N LYS A 45 -4.84 -2.80 -8.37
CA LYS A 45 -4.24 -2.81 -9.72
C LYS A 45 -5.03 -2.01 -10.76
N ARG A 46 -6.26 -1.56 -10.44
CA ARG A 46 -7.13 -0.71 -11.27
C ARG A 46 -7.06 0.76 -10.84
N TRP A 47 -5.89 1.27 -10.50
CA TRP A 47 -5.67 2.68 -10.85
C TRP A 47 -5.72 2.73 -12.37
N ASP A 48 -6.83 3.23 -12.91
CA ASP A 48 -6.84 3.78 -14.26
C ASP A 48 -5.69 4.78 -14.26
N SER A 49 -4.57 4.41 -14.85
CA SER A 49 -3.29 5.10 -14.75
C SER A 49 -3.31 6.44 -15.51
N ARG A 50 -4.49 7.05 -15.63
CA ARG A 50 -4.75 8.23 -16.42
C ARG A 50 -5.59 9.20 -15.60
N GLY A 51 -5.10 10.43 -15.52
CA GLY A 51 -5.77 11.55 -14.87
C GLY A 51 -5.23 11.90 -13.49
N LYS A 52 -5.82 12.96 -12.92
CA LYS A 52 -5.48 13.47 -11.60
C LYS A 52 -6.10 12.61 -10.50
N ILE A 53 -5.33 12.36 -9.45
CA ILE A 53 -5.76 11.69 -8.24
C ILE A 53 -5.31 12.48 -7.00
N VAL A 54 -6.03 12.27 -5.91
CA VAL A 54 -5.69 12.74 -4.56
C VAL A 54 -5.66 11.54 -3.63
N GLY A 55 -4.76 11.55 -2.64
CA GLY A 55 -4.63 10.40 -1.75
C GLY A 55 -3.53 10.54 -0.71
N THR A 56 -3.18 9.39 -0.14
CA THR A 56 -2.11 9.26 0.84
C THR A 56 -1.20 8.09 0.49
N ILE A 57 0.12 8.30 0.61
CA ILE A 57 1.10 7.22 0.64
C ILE A 57 1.52 7.03 2.10
N THR A 58 1.30 5.84 2.65
CA THR A 58 1.75 5.48 3.99
C THR A 58 3.01 4.66 3.88
N ILE A 59 4.08 5.07 4.55
CA ILE A 59 5.34 4.34 4.62
C ILE A 59 5.72 4.04 6.07
N VAL A 60 6.33 2.88 6.30
CA VAL A 60 6.95 2.50 7.58
C VAL A 60 8.39 2.12 7.29
N TYR A 61 9.34 2.68 8.04
CA TYR A 61 10.76 2.40 7.86
C TYR A 61 11.53 2.41 9.18
N ARG A 62 12.69 1.75 9.17
CA ARG A 62 13.62 1.70 10.31
C ARG A 62 14.60 2.86 10.28
N HIS A 63 14.39 3.91 11.07
CA HIS A 63 15.15 5.16 10.96
C HIS A 63 16.63 5.03 11.35
N ASP A 64 17.00 3.97 12.07
CA ASP A 64 18.37 3.60 12.47
C ASP A 64 19.15 2.85 11.35
N VAL A 65 18.47 2.37 10.31
CA VAL A 65 19.10 1.54 9.26
C VAL A 65 19.76 2.38 8.16
N GLY A 66 21.07 2.61 8.34
CA GLY A 66 21.92 3.29 7.38
C GLY A 66 21.40 4.70 7.06
N MET A 67 21.32 5.05 5.77
CA MET A 67 20.85 6.37 5.32
C MET A 67 19.37 6.37 4.88
N VAL A 68 18.48 5.57 5.49
CA VAL A 68 17.10 5.44 4.99
C VAL A 68 16.34 6.76 5.05
N THR A 69 16.48 7.53 6.14
CA THR A 69 15.84 8.85 6.31
C THR A 69 16.24 9.80 5.18
N HIS A 70 17.55 9.89 4.90
CA HIS A 70 18.07 10.69 3.80
C HIS A 70 17.60 10.19 2.43
N ARG A 71 17.60 8.87 2.19
CA ARG A 71 17.14 8.30 0.92
C ARG A 71 15.65 8.54 0.70
N VAL A 72 14.81 8.35 1.72
CA VAL A 72 13.36 8.62 1.67
C VAL A 72 13.14 10.09 1.35
N LEU A 73 13.79 11.01 2.08
CA LEU A 73 13.69 12.45 1.83
C LEU A 73 14.12 12.82 0.40
N HIS A 74 15.26 12.29 -0.05
CA HIS A 74 15.76 12.55 -1.40
C HIS A 74 14.80 12.05 -2.49
N ARG A 75 14.20 10.86 -2.30
CA ARG A 75 13.19 10.34 -3.22
C ARG A 75 11.92 11.18 -3.23
N GLN A 76 11.54 11.79 -2.11
CA GLN A 76 10.40 12.71 -2.07
C GLN A 76 10.68 14.03 -2.81
N HIS A 77 11.93 14.52 -2.79
CA HIS A 77 12.31 15.78 -3.43
C HIS A 77 12.11 15.76 -4.97
N ASP A 78 12.20 14.59 -5.60
CA ASP A 78 11.92 14.44 -7.04
C ASP A 78 10.42 14.64 -7.38
N PHE A 79 9.55 14.65 -6.36
CA PHE A 79 8.09 14.67 -6.49
C PHE A 79 7.42 15.81 -5.70
N LEU A 80 8.14 16.90 -5.39
CA LEU A 80 7.59 18.06 -4.66
C LEU A 80 6.31 18.63 -5.28
N GLY A 81 6.15 18.54 -6.60
CA GLY A 81 4.93 18.97 -7.29
C GLY A 81 3.69 18.11 -7.01
N SER A 82 3.86 16.91 -6.45
CA SER A 82 2.80 15.95 -6.15
C SER A 82 2.58 15.72 -4.66
N ILE A 83 3.51 16.12 -3.78
CA ILE A 83 3.40 15.99 -2.33
C ILE A 83 2.92 17.33 -1.75
N ARG A 84 1.76 17.31 -1.08
CA ARG A 84 1.15 18.51 -0.47
C ARG A 84 1.60 18.72 0.98
N ALA A 85 1.77 17.63 1.72
CA ALA A 85 2.21 17.65 3.09
C ALA A 85 2.69 16.25 3.50
N THR A 86 3.51 16.19 4.54
CA THR A 86 3.92 14.94 5.18
C THR A 86 3.63 15.00 6.68
N ALA A 87 3.21 13.88 7.25
CA ALA A 87 3.09 13.70 8.69
C ALA A 87 3.99 12.53 9.10
N HIS A 88 4.77 12.72 10.16
CA HIS A 88 5.71 11.73 10.66
C HIS A 88 5.41 11.39 12.12
N LEU A 89 5.46 10.11 12.46
CA LEU A 89 5.24 9.60 13.80
C LEU A 89 6.30 8.55 14.16
N HIS A 90 6.89 8.65 15.34
CA HIS A 90 7.71 7.58 15.90
C HIS A 90 6.79 6.47 16.44
N LEU A 91 6.88 5.27 15.86
CA LEU A 91 6.09 4.11 16.31
C LEU A 91 6.76 3.43 17.52
N ASN A 92 8.09 3.37 17.53
CA ASN A 92 8.93 2.88 18.62
C ASN A 92 10.36 3.41 18.44
N GLU A 93 11.32 2.86 19.20
CA GLU A 93 12.73 3.27 19.21
C GLU A 93 13.44 3.14 17.86
N GLU A 94 12.98 2.27 16.95
CA GLU A 94 13.66 2.01 15.68
C GLU A 94 12.82 2.37 14.45
N THR A 95 11.49 2.43 14.58
CA THR A 95 10.58 2.56 13.43
C THR A 95 9.78 3.85 13.43
N CYS A 96 9.62 4.40 12.23
CA CYS A 96 8.79 5.56 11.97
C CYS A 96 7.68 5.20 10.98
N LEU A 97 6.53 5.84 11.17
CA LEU A 97 5.46 5.91 10.20
C LEU A 97 5.46 7.30 9.58
N GLU A 98 5.33 7.37 8.28
CA GLU A 98 5.19 8.64 7.56
C GLU A 98 4.04 8.54 6.56
N VAL A 99 3.20 9.57 6.53
CA VAL A 99 2.07 9.69 5.61
C VAL A 99 2.30 10.90 4.72
N LEU A 100 2.38 10.67 3.42
CA LEU A 100 2.50 11.72 2.42
C LEU A 100 1.12 11.97 1.83
N ILE A 101 0.60 13.19 1.99
CA ILE A 101 -0.62 13.65 1.32
C ILE A 101 -0.22 14.03 -0.12
N VAL A 102 -0.84 13.39 -1.10
CA VAL A 102 -0.50 13.53 -2.52
C VAL A 102 -1.66 14.02 -3.37
N ASP A 103 -1.34 14.82 -4.37
CA ASP A 103 -2.26 15.34 -5.39
C ASP A 103 -1.49 15.55 -6.68
N GLY A 104 -1.87 14.81 -7.73
CA GLY A 104 -1.10 14.79 -8.97
C GLY A 104 -1.57 13.73 -9.94
N ASP A 105 -0.75 13.47 -10.95
CA ASP A 105 -1.04 12.45 -11.96
C ASP A 105 -0.87 11.06 -11.38
N ALA A 106 -1.80 10.15 -11.71
CA ALA A 106 -1.81 8.78 -11.20
C ALA A 106 -0.48 8.05 -11.43
N GLU A 107 0.11 8.19 -12.62
CA GLU A 107 1.39 7.57 -12.97
C GLU A 107 2.53 8.09 -12.08
N ARG A 108 2.55 9.40 -11.81
CA ARG A 108 3.61 10.04 -11.03
C ARG A 108 3.53 9.69 -9.54
N ILE A 109 2.32 9.53 -9.01
CA ILE A 109 2.10 9.07 -7.63
C ILE A 109 2.41 7.57 -7.49
N ALA A 110 2.10 6.76 -8.50
CA ALA A 110 2.50 5.35 -8.54
C ALA A 110 4.03 5.22 -8.57
N GLU A 111 4.70 5.98 -9.44
CA GLU A 111 6.17 6.03 -9.52
C GLU A 111 6.81 6.42 -8.18
N LEU A 112 6.30 7.47 -7.52
CA LEU A 112 6.74 7.85 -6.17
C LEU A 112 6.59 6.69 -5.18
N THR A 113 5.43 6.02 -5.19
CA THR A 113 5.16 4.90 -4.28
C THR A 113 6.15 3.76 -4.51
N ASP A 114 6.43 3.41 -5.76
CA ASP A 114 7.38 2.35 -6.12
C ASP A 114 8.83 2.73 -5.80
N HIS A 115 9.21 4.00 -6.01
CA HIS A 115 10.50 4.52 -5.57
C HIS A 115 10.68 4.43 -4.05
N LEU A 116 9.64 4.74 -3.28
CA LEU A 116 9.67 4.60 -1.82
C LEU A 116 9.75 3.13 -1.38
N ARG A 117 8.99 2.22 -2.02
CA ARG A 117 9.04 0.77 -1.74
C ARG A 117 10.45 0.18 -1.90
N THR A 118 11.23 0.68 -2.85
CA THR A 118 12.56 0.13 -3.17
C THR A 118 13.69 0.69 -2.31
N VAL A 119 13.41 1.67 -1.43
CA VAL A 119 14.44 2.21 -0.53
C VAL A 119 14.79 1.16 0.54
N LYS A 120 16.05 0.75 0.57
CA LYS A 120 16.57 -0.12 1.64
C LYS A 120 16.26 0.47 3.01
N GLY A 121 15.57 -0.30 3.87
CA GLY A 121 15.14 0.11 5.22
C GLY A 121 13.67 0.50 5.30
N VAL A 122 12.97 0.66 4.18
CA VAL A 122 11.50 0.73 4.13
C VAL A 122 10.93 -0.66 4.32
N LEU A 123 10.05 -0.81 5.31
CA LEU A 123 9.38 -2.05 5.68
C LEU A 123 8.02 -2.17 4.99
N PHE A 124 7.33 -1.04 4.82
CA PHE A 124 6.02 -0.95 4.20
C PHE A 124 5.91 0.36 3.45
N ALA A 125 5.28 0.33 2.29
CA ALA A 125 4.82 1.50 1.58
C ALA A 125 3.54 1.12 0.83
N ASP A 126 2.50 1.92 0.91
CA ASP A 126 1.28 1.68 0.14
C ASP A 126 0.53 2.97 -0.11
N VAL A 127 -0.27 2.97 -1.18
CA VAL A 127 -1.01 4.15 -1.60
C VAL A 127 -2.51 3.88 -1.58
N VAL A 128 -3.25 4.84 -1.05
CA VAL A 128 -4.71 4.91 -1.12
C VAL A 128 -5.05 6.22 -1.81
N ALA A 129 -5.67 6.15 -2.97
CA ALA A 129 -5.98 7.34 -3.75
C ALA A 129 -7.30 7.19 -4.50
N THR A 130 -7.89 8.34 -4.84
CA THR A 130 -9.15 8.47 -5.58
C THR A 130 -9.08 9.64 -6.55
N ARG A 131 -10.06 9.77 -7.44
CA ARG A 131 -10.20 10.97 -8.27
C ARG A 131 -10.68 12.16 -7.42
N PRO A 132 -10.23 13.39 -7.69
CA PRO A 132 -10.67 14.57 -6.95
C PRO A 132 -12.13 14.98 -7.24
N ASP A 133 -12.69 14.54 -8.37
CA ASP A 133 -14.01 14.91 -8.87
C ASP A 133 -15.10 13.85 -8.58
N LEU A 134 -15.09 13.27 -7.38
CA LEU A 134 -16.13 12.34 -6.94
C LEU A 134 -17.50 13.06 -6.94
N ARG A 135 -18.33 12.75 -7.94
CA ARG A 135 -19.77 13.03 -7.97
C ARG A 135 -20.54 11.75 -7.74
#